data_AF-A0A8G0PKT8-F1
#
_entry.id   AF-A0A8G0PKT8-F1
#
_cell.length_a   1.000
_cell.length_b   1.000
_cell.length_c   1.000
_cell.angle_alpha   90.00
_cell.angle_beta   90.00
_cell.angle_gamma   90.00
#
_symmetry.space_group_name_H-M   'P 1'
#
loop_
_entity.id
_entity.type
_entity.pdbx_description
1 polymer ?
#
loop_
_entity_poly.entity_id
_entity_poly.type
_entity_poly.pdbx_seq_one_letter_code
_entity_poly.pdbx_strand_id
1 'polypeptide(L)'
;MLLNPSLSMVRNFILMAFYMFCACRRNTGLLYLGVASRAATILGLHLPELNATLPADIRTARVQIWKSLRVLDLITNSILGRPSGTQDIQPEAQEAREKSDLLPHTSMTLDAMFESCSIVELIAQKITRDGTLDIPTTEEFLQKLRGWAQGLPPTLRQLLTRGNDGCVEDNHQQAAIGNIHVACNYYFGVMLATRQFLISEAITWLQQKQANRNEGQSFTPSPSVAKAQELARVCTDSATYLVQMCHDAGTSDFLLGNMCILQAWVFAAGLILGLSLLRPPEITSSESHFYFSSSQNVLKRIAKLSPQAQRYAEILSDLSRAIEGYHRQLQKDSSSNNILLERILKPTTPNESGNNTTGLPSPMISHMGYSSTEEGDNPTIDLLDGMLMHEPSAIALSLQNTDDFGFNILWDDYMSTAEPQEASFNGNFEQSSWRLNDLTTNLYQEGSGS
;
A
#
# COMPACT_ATOMS: atom_id res chain seq x y z
N MET A 1 12.53 -26.94 -22.28
CA MET A 1 11.38 -26.91 -21.34
C MET A 1 10.09 -26.39 -21.99
N LEU A 2 10.12 -25.38 -22.86
CA LEU A 2 8.88 -24.77 -23.42
C LEU A 2 8.15 -25.61 -24.49
N LEU A 3 8.80 -26.62 -25.09
CA LEU A 3 8.24 -27.37 -26.22
C LEU A 3 7.00 -28.21 -25.84
N ASN A 4 6.99 -28.79 -24.64
CA ASN A 4 5.92 -29.65 -24.14
C ASN A 4 5.52 -29.21 -22.73
N PRO A 5 4.39 -28.50 -22.56
CA PRO A 5 3.91 -28.08 -21.25
C PRO A 5 3.67 -29.29 -20.34
N SER A 6 4.05 -29.17 -19.07
CA SER A 6 3.80 -30.19 -18.04
C SER A 6 3.43 -29.53 -16.72
N LEU A 7 2.79 -30.29 -15.80
CA LEU A 7 2.47 -29.78 -14.46
C LEU A 7 3.72 -29.27 -13.73
N SER A 8 4.82 -30.02 -13.83
CA SER A 8 6.10 -29.66 -13.21
C SER A 8 6.66 -28.36 -13.78
N MET A 9 6.49 -28.12 -15.08
CA MET A 9 6.88 -26.85 -15.70
C MET A 9 6.09 -25.68 -15.12
N VAL A 10 4.76 -25.78 -15.04
CA VAL A 10 3.91 -24.73 -14.44
C VAL A 10 4.35 -24.45 -12.99
N ARG A 11 4.51 -25.50 -12.18
CA ARG A 11 4.98 -25.39 -10.80
C ARG A 11 6.33 -24.70 -10.69
N ASN A 12 7.31 -25.10 -11.52
CA ASN A 12 8.64 -24.51 -11.51
C ASN A 12 8.61 -23.02 -11.85
N PHE A 13 7.84 -22.61 -12.87
CA PHE A 13 7.72 -21.20 -13.22
C PHE A 13 7.01 -20.37 -12.15
N ILE A 14 6.02 -20.93 -11.43
CA ILE A 14 5.41 -20.26 -10.27
C ILE A 14 6.46 -20.03 -9.17
N LEU A 15 7.24 -21.06 -8.83
CA LEU A 15 8.29 -20.96 -7.79
C LEU A 15 9.39 -19.98 -8.19
N MET A 16 9.82 -20.01 -9.46
CA MET A 16 10.78 -19.05 -10.01
C MET A 16 10.21 -17.62 -9.97
N ALA A 17 8.93 -17.43 -10.31
CA ALA A 17 8.27 -16.13 -10.22
C ALA A 17 8.27 -15.62 -8.78
N PHE A 18 7.86 -16.46 -7.82
CA PHE A 18 7.87 -16.13 -6.40
C PHE A 18 9.27 -15.75 -5.89
N TYR A 19 10.29 -16.53 -6.27
CA TYR A 19 11.68 -16.21 -5.96
C TYR A 19 12.10 -14.85 -6.53
N MET A 20 11.76 -14.56 -7.79
CA MET A 20 12.09 -13.26 -8.40
C MET A 20 11.39 -12.09 -7.72
N PHE A 21 10.15 -12.27 -7.21
CA PHE A 21 9.50 -11.25 -6.39
C PHE A 21 10.23 -11.03 -5.05
N CYS A 22 10.70 -12.09 -4.39
CA CYS A 22 11.55 -11.98 -3.20
C CYS A 22 12.89 -11.29 -3.49
N ALA A 23 13.48 -11.56 -4.64
CA ALA A 23 14.72 -10.92 -5.10
C ALA A 23 14.49 -9.49 -5.67
N CYS A 24 13.29 -8.93 -5.52
CA CYS A 24 12.91 -7.59 -6.00
C CYS A 24 13.03 -7.41 -7.54
N ARG A 25 13.01 -8.51 -8.31
CA ARG A 25 13.07 -8.53 -9.78
C ARG A 25 11.69 -8.73 -10.40
N ARG A 26 10.81 -7.74 -10.22
CA ARG A 26 9.37 -7.83 -10.54
C ARG A 26 9.08 -8.18 -12.01
N ASN A 27 9.73 -7.50 -12.96
CA ASN A 27 9.52 -7.73 -14.39
C ASN A 27 9.83 -9.19 -14.77
N THR A 28 10.94 -9.75 -14.26
CA THR A 28 11.26 -11.15 -14.51
C THR A 28 10.27 -12.10 -13.84
N GLY A 29 9.82 -11.78 -12.61
CA GLY A 29 8.75 -12.51 -11.93
C GLY A 29 7.47 -12.57 -12.77
N LEU A 30 7.03 -11.44 -13.31
CA LEU A 30 5.85 -11.34 -14.17
C LEU A 30 6.03 -12.13 -15.49
N LEU A 31 7.21 -12.10 -16.10
CA LEU A 31 7.49 -12.90 -17.30
C LEU A 31 7.38 -14.40 -17.02
N TYR A 32 7.93 -14.87 -15.90
CA TYR A 32 7.80 -16.27 -15.48
C TYR A 32 6.34 -16.64 -15.18
N LEU A 33 5.59 -15.73 -14.57
CA LEU A 33 4.17 -15.92 -14.31
C LEU A 33 3.34 -15.99 -15.60
N GLY A 34 3.68 -15.19 -16.62
CA GLY A 34 3.09 -15.26 -17.94
C GLY A 34 3.32 -16.59 -18.64
N VAL A 35 4.54 -17.15 -18.53
CA VAL A 35 4.85 -18.50 -19.04
C VAL A 35 4.04 -19.56 -18.30
N ALA A 36 3.95 -19.48 -16.97
CA ALA A 36 3.15 -20.39 -16.16
C ALA A 36 1.65 -20.32 -16.52
N SER A 37 1.11 -19.12 -16.67
CA SER A 37 -0.26 -18.85 -17.11
C SER A 37 -0.58 -19.53 -18.44
N ARG A 38 0.21 -19.26 -19.48
CA ARG A 38 -0.01 -19.88 -20.80
C ARG A 38 0.13 -21.39 -20.78
N ALA A 39 1.14 -21.93 -20.08
CA ALA A 39 1.29 -23.37 -19.94
C ALA A 39 0.10 -24.01 -19.19
N ALA A 40 -0.44 -23.33 -18.17
CA ALA A 40 -1.61 -23.80 -17.43
C ALA A 40 -2.88 -23.81 -18.27
N THR A 41 -3.07 -22.79 -19.11
CA THR A 41 -4.17 -22.75 -20.09
C THR A 41 -4.07 -23.89 -21.09
N ILE A 42 -2.89 -24.12 -21.69
CA ILE A 42 -2.68 -25.23 -22.65
C ILE A 42 -2.98 -26.59 -22.01
N LEU A 43 -2.64 -26.77 -20.73
CA LEU A 43 -2.91 -28.00 -19.99
C LEU A 43 -4.37 -28.13 -19.52
N GLY A 44 -5.22 -27.12 -19.71
CA GLY A 44 -6.60 -27.12 -19.24
C GLY A 44 -6.74 -27.14 -17.72
N LEU A 45 -5.77 -26.57 -16.98
CA LEU A 45 -5.79 -26.57 -15.51
C LEU A 45 -6.98 -25.80 -14.91
N HIS A 46 -7.49 -24.83 -15.67
CA HIS A 46 -8.63 -23.99 -15.31
C HIS A 46 -10.00 -24.65 -15.54
N LEU A 47 -10.07 -25.77 -16.28
CA LEU A 47 -11.33 -26.41 -16.66
C LEU A 47 -11.74 -27.43 -15.60
N PRO A 48 -12.82 -27.19 -14.83
CA PRO A 48 -13.25 -28.12 -13.78
C PRO A 48 -13.71 -29.47 -14.36
N GLU A 49 -14.29 -29.50 -15.56
CA GLU A 49 -14.80 -30.71 -16.21
C GLU A 49 -13.65 -31.68 -16.55
N LEU A 50 -12.55 -31.14 -17.08
CA LEU A 50 -11.36 -31.93 -17.38
C LEU A 50 -10.75 -32.52 -16.10
N ASN A 51 -10.76 -31.73 -15.03
CA ASN A 51 -10.22 -32.15 -13.74
C ASN A 51 -11.10 -33.22 -13.05
N ALA A 52 -12.43 -33.18 -13.23
CA ALA A 52 -13.37 -34.12 -12.60
C ALA A 52 -13.16 -35.57 -13.03
N THR A 53 -12.73 -35.80 -14.27
CA THR A 53 -12.47 -37.14 -14.82
C THR A 53 -11.17 -37.79 -14.33
N LEU A 54 -10.30 -37.02 -13.67
CA LEU A 54 -8.98 -37.47 -13.26
C LEU A 54 -8.99 -38.14 -11.87
N PRO A 55 -8.01 -39.03 -11.60
CA PRO A 55 -7.75 -39.55 -10.27
C PRO A 55 -7.60 -38.45 -9.22
N ALA A 56 -8.02 -38.73 -7.98
CA ALA A 56 -8.13 -37.72 -6.91
C ALA A 56 -6.80 -37.03 -6.56
N ASP A 57 -5.70 -37.77 -6.57
CA ASP A 57 -4.34 -37.27 -6.33
C ASP A 57 -3.89 -36.29 -7.41
N ILE A 58 -4.08 -36.66 -8.68
CA ILE A 58 -3.74 -35.84 -9.85
C ILE A 58 -4.63 -34.59 -9.87
N ARG A 59 -5.93 -34.75 -9.62
CA ARG A 59 -6.91 -33.66 -9.57
C ARG A 59 -6.54 -32.64 -8.50
N THR A 60 -6.22 -33.07 -7.29
CA THR A 60 -5.82 -32.18 -6.18
C THR A 60 -4.58 -31.37 -6.56
N ALA A 61 -3.54 -32.02 -7.10
CA ALA A 61 -2.33 -31.32 -7.52
C ALA A 61 -2.59 -30.28 -8.62
N ARG A 62 -3.45 -30.60 -9.59
CA ARG A 62 -3.86 -29.69 -10.67
C ARG A 62 -4.58 -28.46 -10.13
N VAL A 63 -5.58 -28.66 -9.27
CA VAL A 63 -6.36 -27.57 -8.66
C VAL A 63 -5.48 -26.68 -7.79
N GLN A 64 -4.59 -27.26 -6.97
CA GLN A 64 -3.68 -26.49 -6.11
C GLN A 64 -2.70 -25.64 -6.92
N ILE A 65 -2.13 -26.17 -8.01
CA ILE A 65 -1.24 -25.42 -8.90
C ILE A 65 -2.00 -24.27 -9.56
N TRP A 66 -3.21 -24.54 -10.07
CA TRP A 66 -4.05 -23.51 -10.67
C TRP A 66 -4.39 -22.38 -9.69
N LYS A 67 -4.85 -22.72 -8.48
CA LYS A 67 -5.15 -21.75 -7.43
C LYS A 67 -3.92 -20.93 -7.04
N SER A 68 -2.77 -21.58 -6.85
CA SER A 68 -1.52 -20.89 -6.49
C SER A 68 -1.07 -19.90 -7.57
N LEU A 69 -1.16 -20.32 -8.83
CA LEU A 69 -0.89 -19.46 -9.99
C LEU A 69 -1.82 -18.24 -10.01
N ARG A 70 -3.12 -18.46 -9.86
CA ARG A 70 -4.13 -17.39 -9.86
C ARG A 70 -3.93 -16.44 -8.70
N VAL A 71 -3.73 -16.94 -7.47
CA VAL A 71 -3.48 -16.10 -6.29
C VAL A 71 -2.25 -15.22 -6.51
N LEU A 72 -1.13 -15.79 -6.97
CA LEU A 72 0.09 -15.01 -7.19
C LEU A 72 -0.08 -13.97 -8.31
N ASP A 73 -0.74 -14.33 -9.42
CA ASP A 73 -1.02 -13.41 -10.54
C ASP A 73 -1.93 -12.27 -10.11
N LEU A 74 -3.01 -12.57 -9.39
CA LEU A 74 -3.97 -11.57 -8.92
C LEU A 74 -3.35 -10.60 -7.94
N ILE A 75 -2.66 -11.10 -6.92
CA ILE A 75 -2.07 -10.23 -5.89
C ILE A 75 -1.04 -9.30 -6.52
N THR A 76 -0.15 -9.85 -7.33
CA THR A 76 0.95 -9.06 -7.90
C THR A 76 0.44 -8.02 -8.90
N ASN A 77 -0.52 -8.36 -9.76
CA ASN A 77 -1.11 -7.40 -10.69
C ASN A 77 -2.02 -6.37 -9.99
N SER A 78 -2.79 -6.77 -8.96
CA SER A 78 -3.64 -5.84 -8.17
C SER A 78 -2.82 -4.81 -7.40
N ILE A 79 -1.67 -5.22 -6.84
CA ILE A 79 -0.74 -4.31 -6.17
C ILE A 79 -0.12 -3.34 -7.18
N LEU A 80 0.18 -3.81 -8.39
CA LEU A 80 0.80 -3.01 -9.45
C LEU A 80 -0.21 -2.20 -10.29
N GLY A 81 -1.51 -2.29 -10.03
CA GLY A 81 -2.53 -1.60 -10.82
C GLY A 81 -2.65 -2.08 -12.27
N ARG A 82 -2.22 -3.32 -12.55
CA ARG A 82 -2.23 -3.91 -13.90
C ARG A 82 -3.37 -4.92 -14.05
N PRO A 83 -3.88 -5.11 -15.28
CA PRO A 83 -4.78 -6.21 -15.56
C PRO A 83 -4.09 -7.58 -15.41
N SER A 84 -4.74 -8.54 -14.74
CA SER A 84 -4.20 -9.89 -14.51
C SER A 84 -3.99 -10.67 -15.81
N GLY A 85 -2.91 -11.45 -15.91
CA GLY A 85 -2.61 -12.27 -17.09
C GLY A 85 -3.56 -13.46 -17.30
N THR A 86 -4.40 -13.75 -16.33
CA THR A 86 -5.44 -14.81 -16.36
C THR A 86 -6.87 -14.26 -16.45
N GLN A 87 -7.04 -12.97 -16.79
CA GLN A 87 -8.34 -12.27 -16.77
C GLN A 87 -9.45 -12.92 -17.61
N ASP A 88 -9.12 -13.57 -18.72
CA ASP A 88 -10.12 -14.17 -19.63
C ASP A 88 -10.72 -15.48 -19.10
N ILE A 89 -10.25 -15.96 -17.95
CA ILE A 89 -10.68 -17.23 -17.37
C ILE A 89 -11.66 -16.92 -16.25
N GLN A 90 -12.93 -16.73 -16.64
CA GLN A 90 -13.99 -16.61 -15.65
C GLN A 90 -14.03 -17.87 -14.78
N PRO A 91 -14.01 -17.73 -13.45
CA PRO A 91 -14.34 -18.85 -12.58
C PRO A 91 -15.84 -19.10 -12.74
N GLU A 92 -16.21 -19.95 -13.70
CA GLU A 92 -17.53 -20.59 -13.63
C GLU A 92 -17.63 -21.27 -12.26
N ALA A 93 -18.76 -21.00 -11.59
CA ALA A 93 -19.00 -21.30 -10.20
C ALA A 93 -18.54 -22.73 -9.86
N GLN A 94 -17.35 -22.83 -9.28
CA GLN A 94 -16.78 -24.13 -8.98
C GLN A 94 -17.64 -24.77 -7.89
N GLU A 95 -18.06 -26.02 -8.17
CA GLU A 95 -19.13 -26.74 -7.51
C GLU A 95 -19.05 -26.74 -5.98
N ALA A 96 -20.22 -26.85 -5.37
CA ALA A 96 -20.45 -26.90 -3.94
C ALA A 96 -19.44 -27.81 -3.22
N ARG A 97 -18.66 -27.17 -2.36
CA ARG A 97 -17.70 -27.72 -1.41
C ARG A 97 -18.23 -28.98 -0.72
N GLU A 98 -17.56 -30.12 -0.89
CA GLU A 98 -17.53 -31.14 0.16
C GLU A 98 -16.79 -30.53 1.34
N LYS A 99 -17.53 -30.07 2.35
CA LYS A 99 -16.98 -29.59 3.63
C LYS A 99 -16.40 -30.79 4.38
N SER A 100 -15.20 -31.20 4.01
CA SER A 100 -14.39 -32.10 4.83
C SER A 100 -13.65 -31.25 5.86
N ASP A 101 -14.00 -31.41 7.13
CA ASP A 101 -13.39 -30.71 8.28
C ASP A 101 -11.93 -31.14 8.55
N LEU A 102 -11.33 -31.95 7.66
CA LEU A 102 -9.98 -32.53 7.80
C LEU A 102 -8.95 -31.99 6.79
N LEU A 103 -9.24 -30.88 6.10
CA LEU A 103 -8.27 -30.30 5.16
C LEU A 103 -7.02 -29.78 5.89
N PRO A 104 -5.81 -29.91 5.30
CA PRO A 104 -4.62 -29.24 5.82
C PRO A 104 -4.83 -27.71 5.87
N HIS A 105 -4.28 -27.05 6.89
CA HIS A 105 -4.39 -25.60 7.06
C HIS A 105 -3.93 -24.83 5.80
N THR A 106 -2.86 -25.29 5.16
CA THR A 106 -2.33 -24.71 3.91
C THR A 106 -3.33 -24.75 2.75
N SER A 107 -4.12 -25.82 2.64
CA SER A 107 -5.18 -25.93 1.64
C SER A 107 -6.31 -24.95 1.93
N MET A 108 -6.73 -24.85 3.19
CA MET A 108 -7.77 -23.89 3.59
C MET A 108 -7.34 -22.45 3.33
N THR A 109 -6.09 -22.10 3.66
CA THR A 109 -5.52 -20.79 3.37
C THR A 109 -5.50 -20.50 1.87
N LEU A 110 -5.05 -21.46 1.04
CA LEU A 110 -5.01 -21.29 -0.41
C LEU A 110 -6.40 -21.08 -1.00
N ASP A 111 -7.40 -21.83 -0.53
CA ASP A 111 -8.79 -21.71 -0.97
C ASP A 111 -9.37 -20.33 -0.60
N ALA A 112 -9.16 -19.90 0.65
CA ALA A 112 -9.58 -18.58 1.12
C ALA A 112 -8.89 -17.45 0.33
N MET A 113 -7.60 -17.57 0.06
CA MET A 113 -6.86 -16.61 -0.77
C MET A 113 -7.40 -16.57 -2.19
N PHE A 114 -7.67 -17.74 -2.80
CA PHE A 114 -8.23 -17.81 -4.15
C PHE A 114 -9.56 -17.08 -4.26
N GLU A 115 -10.50 -17.36 -3.35
CA GLU A 115 -11.82 -16.71 -3.31
C GLU A 115 -11.73 -15.20 -3.09
N SER A 116 -10.93 -14.75 -2.11
CA SER A 116 -10.78 -13.32 -1.83
C SER A 116 -10.07 -12.57 -2.94
N CYS A 117 -9.04 -13.16 -3.56
CA CYS A 117 -8.38 -12.56 -4.72
C CYS A 117 -9.34 -12.39 -5.91
N SER A 118 -10.31 -13.30 -6.11
CA SER A 118 -11.35 -13.11 -7.13
C SER A 118 -12.24 -11.91 -6.83
N ILE A 119 -12.58 -11.65 -5.57
CA ILE A 119 -13.34 -10.44 -5.19
C ILE A 119 -12.49 -9.17 -5.43
N VAL A 120 -11.22 -9.19 -5.04
CA VAL A 120 -10.27 -8.07 -5.27
C VAL A 120 -10.11 -7.79 -6.77
N GLU A 121 -10.05 -8.83 -7.61
CA GLU A 121 -10.00 -8.69 -9.05
C GLU A 121 -11.24 -7.98 -9.61
N LEU A 122 -12.44 -8.34 -9.15
CA LEU A 122 -13.67 -7.66 -9.58
C LEU A 122 -13.67 -6.17 -9.21
N ILE A 123 -13.16 -5.83 -8.02
CA ILE A 123 -12.99 -4.43 -7.59
C ILE A 123 -12.01 -3.72 -8.51
N ALA A 124 -10.82 -4.30 -8.74
CA ALA A 124 -9.79 -3.73 -9.60
C ALA A 124 -10.30 -3.50 -11.04
N GLN A 125 -10.97 -4.49 -11.63
CA GLN A 125 -11.54 -4.39 -12.97
C GLN A 125 -12.59 -3.28 -13.07
N LYS A 126 -13.45 -3.14 -12.06
CA LYS A 126 -14.48 -2.09 -12.03
C LYS A 126 -13.83 -0.70 -11.95
N ILE A 127 -12.80 -0.54 -11.13
CA ILE A 127 -12.02 0.71 -11.05
C ILE A 127 -11.33 1.01 -12.39
N THR A 128 -10.65 0.04 -12.99
CA THR A 128 -9.97 0.25 -14.29
C THR A 128 -10.94 0.61 -15.42
N ARG A 129 -12.17 0.07 -15.39
CA ARG A 129 -13.17 0.33 -16.43
C ARG A 129 -13.86 1.69 -16.26
N ASP A 130 -14.26 2.01 -15.03
CA ASP A 130 -15.15 3.15 -14.75
C ASP A 130 -14.40 4.35 -14.13
N GLY A 131 -13.12 4.20 -13.82
CA GLY A 131 -12.24 5.20 -13.20
C GLY A 131 -12.45 5.34 -11.69
N THR A 132 -13.70 5.47 -11.24
CA THR A 132 -14.06 5.58 -9.82
C THR A 132 -15.29 4.74 -9.50
N LEU A 133 -15.39 4.24 -8.26
CA LEU A 133 -16.58 3.55 -7.79
C LEU A 133 -17.58 4.57 -7.22
N ASP A 134 -18.86 4.42 -7.54
CA ASP A 134 -19.88 5.15 -6.81
C ASP A 134 -20.09 4.54 -5.41
N ILE A 135 -20.78 5.28 -4.54
CA ILE A 135 -21.11 4.84 -3.18
C ILE A 135 -21.84 3.48 -3.18
N PRO A 136 -22.92 3.25 -3.95
CA PRO A 136 -23.65 1.98 -3.88
C PRO A 136 -22.81 0.78 -4.36
N THR A 137 -22.02 0.92 -5.44
CA THR A 137 -21.13 -0.16 -5.90
C THR A 137 -20.06 -0.46 -4.85
N THR A 138 -19.53 0.58 -4.19
CA THR A 138 -18.56 0.40 -3.10
C THR A 138 -19.18 -0.41 -1.95
N GLU A 139 -20.41 -0.06 -1.53
CA GLU A 139 -21.11 -0.80 -0.46
C GLU A 139 -21.40 -2.25 -0.84
N GLU A 140 -21.74 -2.52 -2.10
CA GLU A 140 -21.93 -3.88 -2.60
C GLU A 140 -20.63 -4.70 -2.47
N PHE A 141 -19.49 -4.14 -2.85
CA PHE A 141 -18.20 -4.82 -2.70
C PHE A 141 -17.81 -5.02 -1.24
N LEU A 142 -18.06 -4.05 -0.36
CA LEU A 142 -17.83 -4.20 1.08
C LEU A 142 -18.72 -5.30 1.66
N GLN A 143 -19.97 -5.41 1.21
CA GLN A 143 -20.88 -6.48 1.61
C GLN A 143 -20.38 -7.85 1.13
N LYS A 144 -19.90 -7.96 -0.11
CA LYS A 144 -19.29 -9.20 -0.65
C LYS A 144 -18.06 -9.62 0.17
N LEU A 145 -17.14 -8.70 0.44
CA LEU A 145 -15.95 -8.97 1.25
C LEU A 145 -16.32 -9.41 2.68
N ARG A 146 -17.26 -8.73 3.33
CA ARG A 146 -17.74 -9.09 4.69
C ARG A 146 -18.44 -10.45 4.71
N GLY A 147 -19.29 -10.72 3.72
CA GLY A 147 -19.97 -12.01 3.58
C GLY A 147 -18.99 -13.16 3.41
N TRP A 148 -17.97 -12.97 2.57
CA TRP A 148 -16.86 -13.93 2.43
C TRP A 148 -16.10 -14.13 3.74
N ALA A 149 -15.71 -13.05 4.43
CA ALA A 149 -14.97 -13.14 5.69
C ALA A 149 -15.76 -13.85 6.81
N GLN A 150 -17.07 -13.67 6.87
CA GLN A 150 -17.96 -14.37 7.80
C GLN A 150 -18.08 -15.87 7.50
N GLY A 151 -17.92 -16.26 6.24
CA GLY A 151 -17.91 -17.66 5.78
C GLY A 151 -16.60 -18.41 6.06
N LEU A 152 -15.56 -17.73 6.54
CA LEU A 152 -14.26 -18.36 6.77
C LEU A 152 -14.27 -19.33 7.96
N PRO A 153 -13.56 -20.48 7.85
CA PRO A 153 -13.33 -21.38 8.97
C PRO A 153 -12.79 -20.64 10.20
N PRO A 154 -13.25 -20.99 11.43
CA PRO A 154 -12.76 -20.35 12.66
C PRO A 154 -11.24 -20.34 12.80
N THR A 155 -10.57 -21.40 12.35
CA THR A 155 -9.11 -21.55 12.37
C THR A 155 -8.37 -20.47 11.59
N LEU A 156 -8.98 -19.94 10.50
CA LEU A 156 -8.39 -18.85 9.71
C LEU A 156 -8.73 -17.45 10.29
N ARG A 157 -9.74 -17.37 11.17
CA ARG A 157 -10.18 -16.10 11.79
C ARG A 157 -9.42 -15.77 13.07
N GLN A 158 -8.77 -16.75 13.69
CA GLN A 158 -7.99 -16.55 14.90
C GLN A 158 -6.53 -16.27 14.54
N LEU A 159 -6.00 -15.13 15.01
CA LEU A 159 -4.56 -14.90 14.94
C LEU A 159 -3.89 -15.87 15.92
N LEU A 160 -3.08 -16.78 15.39
CA LEU A 160 -2.39 -17.78 16.20
C LEU A 160 -1.41 -17.06 17.12
N THR A 161 -1.65 -17.16 18.42
CA THR A 161 -0.79 -16.55 19.44
C THR A 161 0.26 -17.57 19.88
N ARG A 162 1.51 -17.12 20.03
CA ARG A 162 2.61 -17.96 20.49
C ARG A 162 2.30 -18.46 21.91
N GLY A 163 2.34 -19.78 22.12
CA GLY A 163 2.37 -20.35 23.47
C GLY A 163 3.66 -19.96 24.19
N ASN A 164 3.62 -19.83 25.53
CA ASN A 164 4.75 -19.39 26.38
C ASN A 164 6.04 -20.25 26.30
N ASP A 165 6.10 -21.29 25.46
CA ASP A 165 7.14 -22.32 25.49
C ASP A 165 8.31 -22.09 24.51
N GLY A 166 8.40 -20.89 23.91
CA GLY A 166 9.62 -20.42 23.23
C GLY A 166 10.01 -21.12 21.91
N CYS A 167 9.57 -22.35 21.65
CA CYS A 167 9.82 -23.07 20.39
C CYS A 167 8.63 -22.89 19.44
N VAL A 168 8.87 -22.35 18.26
CA VAL A 168 7.85 -22.30 17.20
C VAL A 168 7.96 -23.61 16.43
N GLU A 169 6.95 -24.46 16.50
CA GLU A 169 6.84 -25.55 15.53
C GLU A 169 6.67 -24.93 14.13
N ASP A 170 7.47 -25.34 13.15
CA ASP A 170 7.44 -24.79 11.77
C ASP A 170 6.01 -24.77 11.19
N ASN A 171 5.20 -25.78 11.52
CA ASN A 171 3.80 -25.89 11.13
C ASN A 171 2.94 -24.74 11.71
N HIS A 172 3.23 -24.29 12.93
CA HIS A 172 2.53 -23.19 13.58
C HIS A 172 2.90 -21.84 12.96
N GLN A 173 4.17 -21.61 12.63
CA GLN A 173 4.59 -20.40 11.92
C GLN A 173 3.94 -20.31 10.54
N GLN A 174 3.97 -21.42 9.78
CA GLN A 174 3.36 -21.47 8.45
C GLN A 174 1.86 -21.18 8.50
N ALA A 175 1.15 -21.73 9.49
CA ALA A 175 -0.27 -21.47 9.69
C ALA A 175 -0.53 -19.99 10.03
N ALA A 176 0.27 -19.40 10.93
CA ALA A 176 0.13 -17.98 11.31
C ALA A 176 0.37 -17.07 10.10
N ILE A 177 1.40 -17.34 9.31
CA ILE A 177 1.69 -16.62 8.07
C ILE A 177 0.52 -16.73 7.09
N GLY A 178 -0.08 -17.91 6.95
CA GLY A 178 -1.26 -18.13 6.14
C GLY A 178 -2.44 -17.24 6.56
N ASN A 179 -2.74 -17.21 7.86
CA ASN A 179 -3.82 -16.37 8.41
C ASN A 179 -3.56 -14.87 8.16
N ILE A 180 -2.32 -14.43 8.36
CA ILE A 180 -1.90 -13.05 8.09
C ILE A 180 -2.13 -12.69 6.62
N HIS A 181 -1.78 -13.57 5.66
CA HIS A 181 -2.01 -13.28 4.24
C HIS A 181 -3.49 -13.17 3.89
N VAL A 182 -4.34 -14.05 4.44
CA VAL A 182 -5.80 -14.00 4.24
C VAL A 182 -6.38 -12.70 4.77
N ALA A 183 -5.99 -12.29 5.98
CA ALA A 183 -6.43 -11.05 6.58
C ALA A 183 -5.87 -9.80 5.86
N CYS A 184 -4.60 -9.80 5.45
CA CYS A 184 -4.03 -8.70 4.67
C CYS A 184 -4.75 -8.53 3.33
N ASN A 185 -5.05 -9.63 2.63
CA ASN A 185 -5.77 -9.56 1.35
C ASN A 185 -7.19 -9.01 1.53
N TYR A 186 -7.88 -9.37 2.63
CA TYR A 186 -9.17 -8.80 3.01
C TYR A 186 -9.10 -7.28 3.19
N TYR A 187 -8.22 -6.80 4.08
CA TYR A 187 -8.09 -5.37 4.35
C TYR A 187 -7.59 -4.60 3.13
N PHE A 188 -6.70 -5.19 2.33
CA PHE A 188 -6.28 -4.62 1.06
C PHE A 188 -7.46 -4.45 0.08
N GLY A 189 -8.35 -5.43 -0.02
CA GLY A 189 -9.58 -5.33 -0.83
C GLY A 189 -10.51 -4.20 -0.35
N VAL A 190 -10.68 -4.06 0.97
CA VAL A 190 -11.47 -2.97 1.56
C VAL A 190 -10.83 -1.61 1.26
N MET A 191 -9.51 -1.48 1.43
CA MET A 191 -8.76 -0.27 1.11
C MET A 191 -8.88 0.07 -0.38
N LEU A 192 -8.75 -0.92 -1.27
CA LEU A 192 -8.87 -0.74 -2.72
C LEU A 192 -10.22 -0.16 -3.10
N ALA A 193 -11.32 -0.66 -2.52
CA ALA A 193 -12.67 -0.17 -2.79
C ALA A 193 -12.96 1.23 -2.21
N THR A 194 -12.30 1.61 -1.11
CA THR A 194 -12.65 2.82 -0.34
C THR A 194 -11.66 3.98 -0.46
N ARG A 195 -10.44 3.74 -0.97
CA ARG A 195 -9.35 4.73 -1.00
C ARG A 195 -9.70 6.05 -1.69
N GLN A 196 -10.51 6.00 -2.75
CA GLN A 196 -10.90 7.17 -3.53
C GLN A 196 -11.66 8.21 -2.69
N PHE A 197 -12.44 7.78 -1.70
CA PHE A 197 -13.18 8.70 -0.82
C PHE A 197 -12.22 9.42 0.12
N LEU A 198 -11.25 8.71 0.68
CA LEU A 198 -10.19 9.30 1.51
C LEU A 198 -9.31 10.26 0.70
N ILE A 199 -8.93 9.89 -0.52
CA ILE A 199 -8.11 10.73 -1.40
C ILE A 199 -8.86 12.01 -1.76
N SER A 200 -10.14 11.91 -2.13
CA SER A 200 -10.99 13.08 -2.43
C SER A 200 -11.12 14.02 -1.23
N GLU A 201 -11.31 13.47 -0.04
CA GLU A 201 -11.36 14.23 1.22
C GLU A 201 -10.03 14.95 1.49
N ALA A 202 -8.91 14.24 1.33
CA ALA A 202 -7.56 14.78 1.54
C ALA A 202 -7.22 15.90 0.55
N ILE A 203 -7.54 15.72 -0.75
CA ILE A 203 -7.36 16.75 -1.77
C ILE A 203 -8.18 18.00 -1.42
N THR A 204 -9.43 17.82 -1.01
CA THR A 204 -10.32 18.93 -0.63
C THR A 204 -9.72 19.75 0.50
N TRP A 205 -9.16 19.11 1.54
CA TRP A 205 -8.48 19.83 2.63
C TRP A 205 -7.23 20.57 2.19
N LEU A 206 -6.42 19.95 1.32
CA LEU A 206 -5.21 20.58 0.79
C LEU A 206 -5.56 21.83 -0.05
N GLN A 207 -6.63 21.77 -0.84
CA GLN A 207 -7.11 22.89 -1.65
C GLN A 207 -7.74 24.02 -0.81
N GLN A 208 -8.51 23.67 0.23
CA GLN A 208 -9.07 24.65 1.17
C GLN A 208 -7.98 25.50 1.87
N LYS A 209 -6.79 24.93 2.08
CA LYS A 209 -5.62 25.69 2.60
C LYS A 209 -5.07 26.71 1.59
N GLN A 210 -5.09 26.40 0.29
CA GLN A 210 -4.61 27.31 -0.76
C GLN A 210 -5.61 28.44 -1.03
N ALA A 211 -6.91 28.11 -0.99
CA ALA A 211 -8.00 29.07 -1.12
C ALA A 211 -8.37 29.68 0.24
N ASN A 212 -7.42 30.37 0.88
CA ASN A 212 -7.68 31.04 2.15
C ASN A 212 -8.59 32.27 1.92
N ARG A 213 -9.92 32.11 1.84
CA ARG A 213 -10.95 33.14 2.10
C ARG A 213 -12.36 32.67 1.70
N ASN A 214 -13.29 32.97 2.62
CA ASN A 214 -14.74 33.09 2.39
C ASN A 214 -15.50 31.77 2.21
N GLU A 215 -15.86 31.12 3.31
CA GLU A 215 -17.21 31.24 3.88
C GLU A 215 -17.35 30.22 5.03
N GLY A 216 -17.57 30.73 6.23
CA GLY A 216 -18.11 29.93 7.32
C GLY A 216 -19.57 29.63 7.02
N GLN A 217 -19.82 28.59 6.22
CA GLN A 217 -21.14 27.98 6.15
C GLN A 217 -21.03 26.62 6.85
N SER A 218 -21.63 26.54 8.03
CA SER A 218 -21.97 25.26 8.64
C SER A 218 -23.06 24.62 7.77
N PHE A 219 -22.67 24.02 6.65
CA PHE A 219 -23.54 23.13 5.91
C PHE A 219 -23.63 21.83 6.69
N THR A 220 -24.85 21.45 7.11
CA THR A 220 -25.11 20.05 7.44
C THR A 220 -24.73 19.24 6.22
N PRO A 221 -23.76 18.30 6.32
CA PRO A 221 -23.28 17.57 5.17
C PRO A 221 -24.47 16.85 4.54
N SER A 222 -24.62 16.98 3.22
CA SER A 222 -25.57 16.17 2.45
C SER A 222 -25.39 14.69 2.84
N PRO A 223 -26.45 13.87 2.89
CA PRO A 223 -26.34 12.44 3.20
C PRO A 223 -25.25 11.73 2.38
N SER A 224 -25.02 12.14 1.12
CA SER A 224 -23.95 11.61 0.27
C SER A 224 -22.54 11.94 0.75
N VAL A 225 -22.33 13.14 1.29
CA VAL A 225 -21.03 13.59 1.84
C VAL A 225 -20.74 12.87 3.15
N ALA A 226 -21.73 12.77 4.04
CA ALA A 226 -21.59 12.02 5.29
C ALA A 226 -21.23 10.55 5.01
N LYS A 227 -21.82 9.95 3.98
CA LYS A 227 -21.52 8.57 3.58
C LYS A 227 -20.12 8.41 2.97
N ALA A 228 -19.68 9.36 2.15
CA ALA A 228 -18.31 9.39 1.65
C ALA A 228 -17.28 9.48 2.79
N GLN A 229 -17.54 10.30 3.81
CA GLN A 229 -16.71 10.39 5.02
C GLN A 229 -16.68 9.08 5.82
N GLU A 230 -17.81 8.38 5.93
CA GLU A 230 -17.87 7.05 6.53
C GLU A 230 -16.97 6.06 5.78
N LEU A 231 -17.03 6.05 4.43
CA LEU A 231 -16.19 5.19 3.60
C LEU A 231 -14.70 5.54 3.70
N ALA A 232 -14.35 6.83 3.78
CA ALA A 232 -12.97 7.28 4.03
C ALA A 232 -12.46 6.82 5.39
N ARG A 233 -13.31 6.84 6.42
CA ARG A 233 -12.99 6.28 7.74
C ARG A 233 -12.79 4.76 7.67
N VAL A 234 -13.67 4.02 6.99
CA VAL A 234 -13.51 2.57 6.78
C VAL A 234 -12.17 2.25 6.10
N CYS A 235 -11.73 3.08 5.15
CA CYS A 235 -10.42 2.95 4.52
C CYS A 235 -9.27 3.08 5.55
N THR A 236 -9.34 4.11 6.40
CA THR A 236 -8.34 4.39 7.45
C THR A 236 -8.31 3.26 8.49
N ASP A 237 -9.48 2.85 8.99
CA ASP A 237 -9.60 1.76 9.97
C ASP A 237 -9.03 0.44 9.40
N SER A 238 -9.28 0.15 8.11
CA SER A 238 -8.74 -1.04 7.45
C SER A 238 -7.22 -1.02 7.33
N ALA A 239 -6.64 0.14 7.01
CA ALA A 239 -5.18 0.30 6.98
C ALA A 239 -4.57 0.14 8.39
N THR A 240 -5.23 0.68 9.41
CA THR A 240 -4.85 0.49 10.82
C THR A 240 -4.82 -0.99 11.19
N TYR A 241 -5.90 -1.74 10.95
CA TYR A 241 -5.95 -3.17 11.29
C TYR A 241 -4.91 -4.01 10.52
N LEU A 242 -4.67 -3.69 9.24
CA LEU A 242 -3.64 -4.37 8.45
C LEU A 242 -2.26 -4.18 9.08
N VAL A 243 -1.89 -2.93 9.42
CA VAL A 243 -0.59 -2.63 10.02
C VAL A 243 -0.49 -3.18 11.43
N GLN A 244 -1.54 -3.07 12.24
CA GLN A 244 -1.59 -3.64 13.58
C GLN A 244 -1.26 -5.12 13.56
N MET A 245 -1.96 -5.90 12.72
CA MET A 245 -1.70 -7.33 12.60
C MET A 245 -0.26 -7.63 12.16
N CYS A 246 0.30 -6.85 11.22
CA CYS A 246 1.69 -7.02 10.79
C CYS A 246 2.68 -6.65 11.90
N HIS A 247 2.37 -5.62 12.69
CA HIS A 247 3.16 -5.22 13.84
C HIS A 247 3.17 -6.32 14.91
N ASP A 248 1.99 -6.84 15.29
CA ASP A 248 1.83 -7.89 16.30
C ASP A 248 2.47 -9.22 15.86
N ALA A 249 2.35 -9.57 14.57
CA ALA A 249 3.06 -10.70 14.00
C ALA A 249 4.59 -10.51 14.01
N GLY A 250 5.03 -9.27 13.84
CA GLY A 250 6.42 -8.88 13.99
C GLY A 250 6.90 -9.07 15.44
N THR A 251 6.22 -8.48 16.41
CA THR A 251 6.63 -8.59 17.82
C THR A 251 6.61 -10.04 18.33
N SER A 252 5.77 -10.90 17.75
CA SER A 252 5.68 -12.33 18.06
C SER A 252 6.67 -13.22 17.30
N ASP A 253 7.53 -12.65 16.45
CA ASP A 253 8.49 -13.35 15.58
C ASP A 253 7.89 -14.33 14.56
N PHE A 254 6.65 -14.11 14.13
CA PHE A 254 6.05 -14.90 13.06
C PHE A 254 6.54 -14.49 11.67
N LEU A 255 6.95 -13.23 11.48
CA LEU A 255 7.34 -12.70 10.17
C LEU A 255 8.70 -13.23 9.70
N LEU A 256 8.75 -13.66 8.44
CA LEU A 256 9.99 -13.98 7.73
C LEU A 256 10.60 -12.71 7.13
N GLY A 257 11.93 -12.68 6.99
CA GLY A 257 12.63 -11.48 6.53
C GLY A 257 12.44 -11.12 5.05
N ASN A 258 11.95 -12.04 4.20
CA ASN A 258 11.83 -11.88 2.75
C ASN A 258 10.38 -11.99 2.23
N MET A 259 9.41 -11.41 2.95
CA MET A 259 7.99 -11.45 2.59
C MET A 259 7.63 -10.41 1.52
N CYS A 260 7.79 -10.79 0.26
CA CYS A 260 7.67 -9.88 -0.89
C CYS A 260 6.28 -9.26 -1.08
N ILE A 261 5.23 -9.98 -0.72
CA ILE A 261 3.83 -9.52 -0.78
C ILE A 261 3.51 -8.62 0.42
N LEU A 262 3.90 -9.05 1.62
CA LEU A 262 3.59 -8.33 2.87
C LEU A 262 4.16 -6.91 2.86
N GLN A 263 5.41 -6.72 2.42
CA GLN A 263 6.02 -5.39 2.33
C GLN A 263 5.20 -4.43 1.44
N ALA A 264 4.56 -4.93 0.39
CA ALA A 264 3.77 -4.11 -0.51
C ALA A 264 2.43 -3.70 0.13
N TRP A 265 1.76 -4.62 0.81
CA TRP A 265 0.54 -4.32 1.57
C TRP A 265 0.79 -3.35 2.72
N VAL A 266 1.86 -3.56 3.50
CA VAL A 266 2.22 -2.66 4.61
C VAL A 266 2.56 -1.26 4.08
N PHE A 267 3.27 -1.17 2.96
CA PHE A 267 3.56 0.12 2.34
C PHE A 267 2.29 0.83 1.85
N ALA A 268 1.38 0.12 1.18
CA ALA A 268 0.09 0.68 0.76
C ALA A 268 -0.74 1.18 1.95
N ALA A 269 -0.78 0.41 3.05
CA ALA A 269 -1.46 0.83 4.28
C ALA A 269 -0.77 2.03 4.94
N GLY A 270 0.56 2.07 4.95
CA GLY A 270 1.34 3.22 5.41
C GLY A 270 1.02 4.51 4.63
N LEU A 271 0.84 4.42 3.31
CA LEU A 271 0.42 5.58 2.49
C LEU A 271 -0.99 6.05 2.85
N ILE A 272 -1.95 5.14 3.03
CA ILE A 272 -3.32 5.46 3.45
C ILE A 272 -3.34 6.13 4.83
N LEU A 273 -2.59 5.58 5.79
CA LEU A 273 -2.44 6.19 7.11
C LEU A 273 -1.79 7.57 6.99
N GLY A 274 -0.70 7.72 6.24
CA GLY A 274 -0.05 9.01 6.02
C GLY A 274 -0.99 10.06 5.41
N LEU A 275 -1.83 9.68 4.44
CA LEU A 275 -2.87 10.57 3.89
C LEU A 275 -3.90 10.96 4.95
N SER A 276 -4.34 10.03 5.79
CA SER A 276 -5.26 10.33 6.89
C SER A 276 -4.69 11.33 7.90
N LEU A 277 -3.35 11.32 8.10
CA LEU A 277 -2.66 12.23 9.01
C LEU A 277 -2.56 13.67 8.47
N LEU A 278 -2.86 13.91 7.18
CA LEU A 278 -2.94 15.27 6.65
C LEU A 278 -4.14 16.05 7.18
N ARG A 279 -5.12 15.36 7.78
CA ARG A 279 -6.26 15.97 8.46
C ARG A 279 -5.77 16.86 9.64
N PRO A 280 -6.49 17.93 9.99
CA PRO A 280 -6.17 18.72 11.18
C PRO A 280 -6.00 17.85 12.43
N PRO A 281 -5.00 18.15 13.28
CA PRO A 281 -4.63 17.32 14.42
C PRO A 281 -5.74 17.19 15.46
N GLU A 282 -6.76 18.06 15.47
CA GLU A 282 -7.92 17.91 16.37
C GLU A 282 -8.79 16.68 16.03
N ILE A 283 -8.71 16.18 14.80
CA ILE A 283 -9.55 15.08 14.30
C ILE A 283 -8.74 13.78 14.13
N THR A 284 -7.41 13.87 14.16
CA THR A 284 -6.51 12.73 13.96
C THR A 284 -6.33 11.94 15.25
N SER A 285 -6.52 10.62 15.21
CA SER A 285 -6.33 9.76 16.39
C SER A 285 -4.84 9.54 16.66
N SER A 286 -4.47 9.47 17.95
CA SER A 286 -3.13 9.05 18.38
C SER A 286 -2.77 7.64 17.87
N GLU A 287 -3.80 6.81 17.69
CA GLU A 287 -3.71 5.47 17.13
C GLU A 287 -3.19 5.46 15.68
N SER A 288 -3.70 6.33 14.80
CA SER A 288 -3.23 6.42 13.41
C SER A 288 -1.75 6.80 13.33
N HIS A 289 -1.28 7.70 14.20
CA HIS A 289 0.15 8.04 14.29
C HIS A 289 1.00 6.85 14.73
N PHE A 290 0.55 6.11 15.75
CA PHE A 290 1.25 4.92 16.23
C PHE A 290 1.37 3.85 15.14
N TYR A 291 0.29 3.55 14.42
CA TYR A 291 0.32 2.54 13.36
C TYR A 291 1.04 3.04 12.10
N PHE A 292 0.99 4.33 11.78
CA PHE A 292 1.84 4.88 10.72
C PHE A 292 3.33 4.65 11.03
N SER A 293 3.78 4.95 12.25
CA SER A 293 5.15 4.66 12.68
C SER A 293 5.44 3.14 12.70
N SER A 294 4.47 2.34 13.13
CA SER A 294 4.59 0.87 13.12
C SER A 294 4.78 0.32 11.71
N SER A 295 4.11 0.88 10.70
CA SER A 295 4.29 0.49 9.30
C SER A 295 5.74 0.69 8.83
N GLN A 296 6.36 1.81 9.21
CA GLN A 296 7.77 2.09 8.93
C GLN A 296 8.68 1.07 9.63
N ASN A 297 8.39 0.72 10.88
CA ASN A 297 9.18 -0.25 11.65
C ASN A 297 9.11 -1.66 11.08
N VAL A 298 7.91 -2.11 10.67
CA VAL A 298 7.72 -3.40 9.99
C VAL A 298 8.52 -3.43 8.69
N LEU A 299 8.46 -2.36 7.87
CA LEU A 299 9.24 -2.28 6.64
C LEU A 299 10.75 -2.25 6.89
N LYS A 300 11.23 -1.51 7.89
CA LYS A 300 12.65 -1.51 8.30
C LYS A 300 13.14 -2.88 8.73
N ARG A 301 12.28 -3.71 9.34
CA ARG A 301 12.64 -5.09 9.66
C ARG A 301 12.85 -5.93 8.40
N ILE A 302 11.92 -5.85 7.44
CA ILE A 302 11.99 -6.58 6.17
C ILE A 302 13.14 -6.05 5.29
N ALA A 303 13.46 -4.75 5.39
CA ALA A 303 14.53 -4.07 4.67
C ALA A 303 15.91 -4.72 4.81
N LYS A 304 16.15 -5.47 5.92
CA LYS A 304 17.40 -6.22 6.13
C LYS A 304 17.70 -7.21 5.00
N LEU A 305 16.68 -7.76 4.35
CA LEU A 305 16.82 -8.74 3.26
C LEU A 305 16.16 -8.27 1.95
N SER A 306 15.55 -7.09 1.93
CA SER A 306 14.80 -6.56 0.79
C SER A 306 15.17 -5.10 0.53
N PRO A 307 15.96 -4.80 -0.52
CA PRO A 307 16.23 -3.43 -0.94
C PRO A 307 14.94 -2.64 -1.22
N GLN A 308 13.89 -3.33 -1.68
CA GLN A 308 12.61 -2.71 -1.96
C GLN A 308 11.88 -2.26 -0.69
N ALA A 309 11.90 -3.06 0.38
CA ALA A 309 11.33 -2.65 1.66
C ALA A 309 12.08 -1.46 2.27
N GLN A 310 13.40 -1.40 2.07
CA GLN A 310 14.20 -0.24 2.48
C GLN A 310 13.67 1.02 1.79
N ARG A 311 13.47 0.97 0.47
CA ARG A 311 12.92 2.10 -0.29
C ARG A 311 11.53 2.52 0.19
N TYR A 312 10.63 1.58 0.48
CA TYR A 312 9.31 1.92 1.04
C TYR A 312 9.41 2.59 2.41
N ALA A 313 10.30 2.12 3.29
CA ALA A 313 10.50 2.73 4.59
C ALA A 313 11.05 4.16 4.47
N GLU A 314 11.93 4.43 3.50
CA GLU A 314 12.43 5.78 3.17
C GLU A 314 11.28 6.68 2.72
N ILE A 315 10.47 6.23 1.75
CA ILE A 315 9.31 7.01 1.24
C ILE A 315 8.34 7.36 2.38
N LEU A 316 8.00 6.40 3.25
CA LEU A 316 7.12 6.68 4.39
C LEU A 316 7.78 7.60 5.43
N SER A 317 9.11 7.58 5.55
CA SER A 317 9.84 8.49 6.45
C SER A 317 9.83 9.92 5.90
N ASP A 318 9.99 10.08 4.59
CA ASP A 318 9.88 11.38 3.93
C ASP A 318 8.45 11.93 4.01
N LEU A 319 7.45 11.07 3.83
CA LEU A 319 6.05 11.42 4.03
C LEU A 319 5.78 11.89 5.48
N SER A 320 6.32 11.20 6.49
CA SER A 320 6.24 11.64 7.90
C SER A 320 6.76 13.06 8.08
N ARG A 321 7.94 13.33 7.53
CA ARG A 321 8.58 14.66 7.63
C ARG A 321 7.77 15.74 6.93
N ALA A 322 7.17 15.42 5.78
CA ALA A 322 6.29 16.32 5.06
C ALA A 322 5.02 16.65 5.85
N ILE A 323 4.39 15.65 6.48
CA ILE A 323 3.21 15.82 7.33
C ILE A 323 3.53 16.71 8.54
N GLU A 324 4.63 16.45 9.24
CA GLU A 324 5.09 17.27 10.37
C GLU A 324 5.40 18.73 9.95
N GLY A 325 5.98 18.92 8.76
CA GLY A 325 6.19 20.24 8.18
C GLY A 325 4.86 20.96 7.91
N TYR A 326 3.90 20.25 7.34
CA TYR A 326 2.57 20.75 7.04
C TYR A 326 1.82 21.19 8.31
N HIS A 327 1.79 20.37 9.36
CA HIS A 327 1.13 20.72 10.64
C HIS A 327 1.81 21.89 11.34
N ARG A 328 3.15 21.97 11.33
CA ARG A 328 3.88 23.13 11.88
C ARG A 328 3.52 24.43 11.20
N GLN A 329 3.28 24.39 9.89
CA GLN A 329 2.85 25.56 9.13
C GLN A 329 1.42 25.98 9.53
N LEU A 330 0.49 25.03 9.67
CA LEU A 330 -0.87 25.30 10.14
C LEU A 330 -0.89 25.95 11.53
N GLN A 331 -0.06 25.48 12.46
CA GLN A 331 0.04 26.06 13.79
C GLN A 331 0.60 27.49 13.78
N LYS A 332 1.58 27.79 12.92
CA LYS A 332 2.14 29.14 12.74
C LYS A 332 1.12 30.11 12.16
N ASP A 333 0.33 29.68 11.18
CA ASP A 333 -0.70 30.52 10.54
C ASP A 333 -1.83 30.85 11.52
N SER A 334 -2.28 29.86 12.31
CA SER A 334 -3.28 30.06 13.37
C SER A 334 -2.75 31.00 14.47
N SER A 335 -1.52 30.80 14.92
CA SER A 335 -0.90 31.66 15.95
C SER A 335 -0.70 33.10 15.47
N SER A 336 -0.28 33.30 14.21
CA SER A 336 -0.09 34.63 13.62
C SER A 336 -1.42 35.38 13.49
N ASN A 337 -2.49 34.69 13.09
CA ASN A 337 -3.84 35.24 13.06
C ASN A 337 -4.36 35.60 14.45
N ASN A 338 -4.11 34.74 15.45
CA ASN A 338 -4.51 35.01 16.84
C ASN A 338 -3.76 36.20 17.43
N ILE A 339 -2.46 36.38 17.15
CA ILE A 339 -1.68 37.54 17.58
C ILE A 339 -2.22 38.84 16.95
N LEU A 340 -2.64 38.81 15.69
CA LEU A 340 -3.26 39.96 15.02
C LEU A 340 -4.65 40.28 15.62
N LEU A 341 -5.45 39.26 15.93
CA LEU A 341 -6.76 39.42 16.57
C LEU A 341 -6.64 39.94 18.01
N GLU A 342 -5.70 39.40 18.79
CA GLU A 342 -5.39 39.88 20.14
C GLU A 342 -4.88 41.33 20.13
N ARG A 343 -4.19 41.75 19.06
CA ARG A 343 -3.74 43.14 18.91
C ARG A 343 -4.87 44.09 18.54
N ILE A 344 -5.90 43.62 17.82
CA ILE A 344 -7.10 44.40 17.46
C ILE A 344 -8.08 44.50 18.65
N LEU A 345 -8.21 43.45 19.46
CA LEU A 345 -9.14 43.38 20.58
C LEU A 345 -8.63 44.04 21.87
N LYS A 346 -7.42 44.61 21.90
CA LYS A 346 -7.01 45.46 23.01
C LYS A 346 -7.85 46.74 22.98
N PRO A 347 -8.71 46.99 23.99
CA PRO A 347 -9.41 48.27 24.07
C PRO A 347 -8.37 49.34 24.37
N THR A 348 -8.27 50.35 23.51
CA THR A 348 -7.55 51.58 23.85
C THR A 348 -8.21 52.14 25.11
N THR A 349 -7.52 52.06 26.24
CA THR A 349 -7.99 52.66 27.49
C THR A 349 -8.14 54.17 27.26
N PRO A 350 -9.30 54.78 27.54
CA PRO A 350 -9.42 56.23 27.46
C PRO A 350 -8.68 56.82 28.65
N ASN A 351 -7.48 57.37 28.40
CA ASN A 351 -6.87 58.29 29.34
C ASN A 351 -7.57 59.65 29.21
N GLU A 352 -8.59 59.88 30.04
CA GLU A 352 -8.94 61.24 30.44
C GLU A 352 -7.92 61.72 31.46
N SER A 353 -7.18 62.78 31.13
CA SER A 353 -7.10 64.02 31.92
C SER A 353 -5.89 64.86 31.50
N GLY A 354 -6.14 66.07 31.00
CA GLY A 354 -5.30 67.24 31.32
C GLY A 354 -4.49 67.87 30.18
N ASN A 355 -5.15 68.75 29.42
CA ASN A 355 -4.70 70.11 29.08
C ASN A 355 -3.22 70.35 28.74
N ASN A 356 -2.93 70.73 27.48
CA ASN A 356 -2.69 72.14 27.15
C ASN A 356 -2.27 72.36 25.67
N THR A 357 -2.97 73.29 25.03
CA THR A 357 -2.49 74.32 24.08
C THR A 357 -1.76 73.95 22.79
N THR A 358 -2.46 74.27 21.68
CA THR A 358 -1.99 75.01 20.48
C THR A 358 -0.73 74.56 19.74
N GLY A 359 -0.92 74.24 18.45
CA GLY A 359 0.12 74.46 17.44
C GLY A 359 0.06 73.47 16.28
N LEU A 360 -0.58 73.85 15.17
CA LEU A 360 -0.15 73.40 13.84
C LEU A 360 1.33 73.79 13.65
N PRO A 361 2.10 73.05 12.84
CA PRO A 361 2.42 73.66 11.54
C PRO A 361 2.45 72.68 10.35
N SER A 362 2.02 73.22 9.22
CA SER A 362 2.32 72.77 7.85
C SER A 362 3.81 72.93 7.50
N PRO A 363 4.29 72.28 6.42
CA PRO A 363 5.72 72.17 6.12
C PRO A 363 6.24 73.44 5.42
N MET A 364 7.49 73.82 5.69
CA MET A 364 8.20 74.81 4.88
C MET A 364 9.56 74.29 4.39
N ILE A 365 9.72 74.50 3.09
CA ILE A 365 10.87 74.34 2.22
C ILE A 365 11.83 75.52 2.42
N SER A 366 13.13 75.25 2.52
CA SER A 366 14.22 76.04 1.90
C SER A 366 15.56 75.35 2.22
N HIS A 367 16.26 74.76 1.24
CA HIS A 367 17.10 75.32 0.17
C HIS A 367 18.60 75.35 0.53
N MET A 368 19.33 74.45 -0.15
CA MET A 368 20.69 74.53 -0.70
C MET A 368 21.91 74.91 0.16
N GLY A 369 22.85 73.97 0.17
CA GLY A 369 24.30 74.21 0.11
C GLY A 369 24.99 73.02 -0.55
N TYR A 370 25.46 73.23 -1.80
CA TYR A 370 26.33 72.37 -2.63
C TYR A 370 27.65 72.04 -1.88
N SER A 371 28.42 70.97 -2.13
CA SER A 371 28.87 70.36 -3.39
C SER A 371 29.69 69.06 -3.13
N SER A 372 29.55 68.09 -4.06
CA SER A 372 30.59 67.19 -4.63
C SER A 372 31.27 66.15 -3.71
N THR A 373 31.55 64.90 -4.08
CA THR A 373 31.42 64.05 -5.29
C THR A 373 31.86 62.66 -4.82
N GLU A 374 31.14 61.59 -5.12
CA GLU A 374 31.71 60.30 -5.57
C GLU A 374 30.57 59.33 -5.98
N GLU A 375 30.76 58.74 -7.15
CA GLU A 375 29.96 57.75 -7.88
C GLU A 375 29.70 56.50 -7.02
N GLY A 376 28.67 55.66 -7.17
CA GLY A 376 27.76 55.38 -8.26
C GLY A 376 27.23 53.95 -8.01
N ASP A 377 26.03 53.65 -8.51
CA ASP A 377 25.39 52.34 -8.60
C ASP A 377 24.84 51.66 -7.33
N ASN A 378 23.59 52.02 -7.02
CA ASN A 378 22.57 51.01 -6.73
C ASN A 378 22.17 50.33 -8.05
N PRO A 379 22.15 49.00 -8.08
CA PRO A 379 21.08 48.32 -8.80
C PRO A 379 20.28 47.47 -7.82
N THR A 380 18.98 47.70 -7.82
CA THR A 380 17.99 46.64 -7.65
C THR A 380 18.42 45.42 -8.48
N ILE A 381 18.80 44.33 -7.83
CA ILE A 381 18.95 43.00 -8.44
C ILE A 381 18.35 41.94 -7.51
N ASP A 382 17.20 41.46 -7.96
CA ASP A 382 16.75 40.06 -7.97
C ASP A 382 16.88 39.20 -6.72
N LEU A 383 15.84 39.35 -5.92
CA LEU A 383 15.08 38.26 -5.30
C LEU A 383 14.56 37.26 -6.37
N LEU A 384 15.43 36.50 -7.05
CA LEU A 384 14.98 35.51 -8.05
C LEU A 384 16.01 34.43 -8.48
N ASP A 385 16.93 33.99 -7.61
CA ASP A 385 17.87 32.90 -7.99
C ASP A 385 18.07 31.78 -6.94
N GLY A 386 17.21 31.72 -5.91
CA GLY A 386 17.25 30.65 -4.89
C GLY A 386 16.01 29.76 -4.83
N MET A 387 15.02 30.00 -5.68
CA MET A 387 13.68 29.39 -5.61
C MET A 387 13.22 28.73 -6.91
N LEU A 388 14.13 28.50 -7.85
CA LEU A 388 13.89 27.71 -9.06
C LEU A 388 14.67 26.41 -8.98
N MET A 389 14.16 25.44 -8.22
CA MET A 389 14.12 24.03 -8.62
C MET A 389 13.18 23.26 -7.68
N HIS A 390 12.15 22.69 -8.30
CA HIS A 390 11.01 21.94 -7.75
C HIS A 390 9.87 22.77 -7.16
N GLU A 391 8.97 23.18 -8.07
CA GLU A 391 7.64 23.69 -7.74
C GLU A 391 6.84 22.71 -6.85
N PRO A 392 6.11 23.20 -5.84
CA PRO A 392 5.06 22.46 -5.14
C PRO A 392 3.85 22.13 -6.03
N SER A 393 3.79 22.68 -7.24
CA SER A 393 2.74 22.42 -8.23
C SER A 393 2.78 20.98 -8.76
N ALA A 394 3.93 20.30 -8.75
CA ALA A 394 4.04 18.93 -9.25
C ALA A 394 3.18 17.94 -8.44
N ILE A 395 3.05 18.17 -7.14
CA ILE A 395 2.20 17.34 -6.27
C ILE A 395 0.71 17.66 -6.52
N ALA A 396 0.35 18.94 -6.66
CA ALA A 396 -1.03 19.36 -6.93
C ALA A 396 -1.51 19.02 -8.35
N LEU A 397 -0.63 19.10 -9.35
CA LEU A 397 -0.91 18.72 -10.74
C LEU A 397 -0.92 17.20 -10.93
N SER A 398 -0.15 16.43 -10.16
CA SER A 398 -0.25 14.96 -10.15
C SER A 398 -1.58 14.46 -9.55
N LEU A 399 -2.25 15.28 -8.73
CA LEU A 399 -3.56 14.98 -8.14
C LEU A 399 -4.73 15.55 -8.95
N GLN A 400 -4.48 16.45 -9.91
CA GLN A 400 -5.50 17.03 -10.80
C GLN A 400 -5.75 16.21 -12.07
N ASN A 401 -4.82 15.34 -12.46
CA ASN A 401 -5.10 14.33 -13.48
C ASN A 401 -5.86 13.18 -12.81
N THR A 402 -7.19 13.19 -12.94
CA THR A 402 -8.10 12.11 -12.58
C THR A 402 -7.96 10.91 -13.52
N ASP A 403 -6.73 10.44 -13.73
CA ASP A 403 -6.43 9.12 -14.25
C ASP A 403 -5.66 8.39 -13.15
N ASP A 404 -6.11 7.19 -12.79
CA ASP A 404 -5.76 6.34 -11.64
C ASP A 404 -4.26 5.91 -11.55
N PHE A 405 -3.33 6.86 -11.62
CA PHE A 405 -1.89 6.66 -11.87
C PHE A 405 -1.01 6.72 -10.61
N GLY A 406 -1.55 7.04 -9.44
CA GLY A 406 -0.75 7.21 -8.21
C GLY A 406 -0.01 5.95 -7.76
N PHE A 407 -0.58 4.76 -8.02
CA PHE A 407 0.09 3.47 -7.76
C PHE A 407 0.94 2.97 -8.94
N ASN A 408 0.65 3.37 -10.19
CA ASN A 408 1.45 2.96 -11.34
C ASN A 408 2.82 3.69 -11.37
N ILE A 409 2.82 5.00 -11.09
CA ILE A 409 4.03 5.84 -11.23
C ILE A 409 5.03 5.61 -10.09
N LEU A 410 4.57 5.40 -8.86
CA LEU A 410 5.48 5.24 -7.71
C LEU A 410 6.26 3.90 -7.75
N TRP A 411 5.82 2.95 -8.59
CA TRP A 411 6.32 1.57 -8.58
C TRP A 411 7.15 1.19 -9.80
N ASP A 412 6.99 1.88 -10.94
CA ASP A 412 7.73 1.59 -12.19
C ASP A 412 8.97 2.49 -12.43
N ASP A 413 9.06 3.68 -11.83
CA ASP A 413 9.92 4.76 -12.37
C ASP A 413 11.42 4.72 -12.03
N TYR A 414 11.97 3.62 -11.49
CA TYR A 414 13.40 3.59 -11.09
C TYR A 414 14.15 2.36 -11.62
N MET A 415 13.97 2.05 -12.91
CA MET A 415 14.89 1.16 -13.65
C MET A 415 15.90 1.90 -14.55
N SER A 416 15.99 3.23 -14.52
CA SER A 416 16.88 4.00 -15.40
C SER A 416 18.09 4.67 -14.74
N THR A 417 18.20 4.69 -13.40
CA THR A 417 19.26 5.47 -12.71
C THR A 417 20.19 4.67 -11.80
N ALA A 418 20.00 3.36 -11.66
CA ALA A 418 20.94 2.49 -10.94
C ALA A 418 21.73 1.64 -11.92
N GLU A 419 22.95 2.07 -12.27
CA GLU A 419 23.96 1.18 -12.83
C GLU A 419 24.15 -0.03 -11.88
N PRO A 420 24.28 -1.25 -12.41
CA PRO A 420 24.53 -2.41 -11.57
C PRO A 420 25.94 -2.28 -10.98
N GLN A 421 26.04 -2.04 -9.67
CA GLN A 421 27.26 -2.39 -8.95
C GLN A 421 27.39 -3.91 -9.06
N GLU A 422 28.38 -4.35 -9.83
CA GLU A 422 28.85 -5.73 -9.85
C GLU A 422 29.21 -6.15 -8.42
N ALA A 423 28.30 -6.88 -7.78
CA ALA A 423 28.64 -7.65 -6.60
C ALA A 423 29.57 -8.77 -7.07
N SER A 424 30.87 -8.54 -6.97
CA SER A 424 31.91 -9.53 -7.20
C SER A 424 31.64 -10.74 -6.32
N PHE A 425 31.24 -11.84 -6.94
CA PHE A 425 30.98 -13.12 -6.31
C PHE A 425 32.31 -13.77 -5.94
N ASN A 426 32.89 -13.42 -4.79
CA ASN A 426 34.00 -14.18 -4.21
C ASN A 426 33.43 -15.43 -3.54
N GLY A 427 33.46 -16.53 -4.29
CA GLY A 427 33.11 -17.85 -3.78
C GLY A 427 34.11 -18.31 -2.73
N ASN A 428 33.65 -18.46 -1.50
CA ASN A 428 34.17 -19.44 -0.55
C ASN A 428 32.99 -20.28 -0.08
N PHE A 429 32.79 -21.39 -0.77
CA PHE A 429 31.79 -22.41 -0.47
C PHE A 429 32.37 -23.31 0.64
N GLU A 430 32.20 -22.94 1.91
CA GLU A 430 32.39 -23.90 2.98
C GLU A 430 31.19 -24.87 2.98
N GLN A 431 31.51 -26.13 2.66
CA GLN A 431 30.60 -27.25 2.64
C GLN A 431 30.00 -27.49 4.03
N SER A 432 28.74 -27.12 4.23
CA SER A 432 27.87 -27.79 5.21
C SER A 432 26.85 -28.64 4.47
N SER A 433 27.10 -29.94 4.53
CA SER A 433 26.36 -31.09 3.97
C SER A 433 24.83 -31.00 4.07
N TRP A 434 24.16 -30.86 2.93
CA TRP A 434 22.83 -31.41 2.70
C TRP A 434 22.93 -32.40 1.54
N ARG A 435 23.07 -33.70 1.85
CA ARG A 435 23.07 -34.76 0.83
C ARG A 435 21.65 -34.92 0.28
N LEU A 436 21.47 -34.44 -0.94
CA LEU A 436 20.34 -34.76 -1.80
C LEU A 436 20.67 -36.08 -2.52
N ASN A 437 20.37 -37.22 -1.90
CA ASN A 437 20.33 -38.55 -2.54
C ASN A 437 19.64 -39.50 -1.57
N ASP A 438 18.33 -39.74 -1.77
CA ASP A 438 17.62 -40.96 -1.31
C ASP A 438 16.13 -40.98 -1.71
N LEU A 439 15.79 -40.59 -2.95
CA LEU A 439 14.40 -40.70 -3.45
C LEU A 439 14.31 -41.00 -4.96
N THR A 440 15.11 -41.94 -5.49
CA THR A 440 14.89 -42.50 -6.84
C THR A 440 15.58 -43.86 -7.04
N THR A 441 15.23 -44.89 -6.27
CA THR A 441 15.45 -46.29 -6.73
C THR A 441 14.52 -47.24 -5.99
N ASN A 442 13.37 -47.59 -6.59
CA ASN A 442 12.64 -48.84 -6.39
C ASN A 442 11.34 -48.78 -7.20
N LEU A 443 11.38 -49.13 -8.49
CA LEU A 443 10.17 -49.49 -9.25
C LEU A 443 10.46 -50.27 -10.56
N TYR A 444 11.60 -50.95 -10.68
CA TYR A 444 11.86 -51.88 -11.79
C TYR A 444 12.78 -53.02 -11.34
N GLN A 445 12.23 -54.04 -10.71
CA GLN A 445 12.72 -55.43 -10.77
C GLN A 445 11.83 -56.34 -9.92
N GLU A 446 10.80 -56.91 -10.53
CA GLU A 446 10.30 -58.25 -10.15
C GLU A 446 9.50 -58.80 -11.34
N GLY A 447 10.08 -59.77 -12.04
CA GLY A 447 9.48 -60.33 -13.25
C GLY A 447 10.46 -61.15 -14.09
N SER A 448 11.18 -62.10 -13.50
CA SER A 448 11.66 -63.31 -14.20
C SER A 448 12.33 -64.29 -13.22
N GLY A 449 11.80 -65.51 -13.17
CA GLY A 449 12.61 -66.69 -12.85
C GLY A 449 12.17 -67.54 -11.65
N SER A 450 11.08 -68.30 -11.81
CA SER A 450 11.07 -69.76 -11.60
C SER A 450 9.83 -70.37 -12.22
#